data_AF-A0A2H0VNR0-F1
#
_entry.id   AF-A0A2H0VNR0-F1
#
_cell.length_a   1.000
_cell.length_b   1.000
_cell.length_c   1.000
_cell.angle_alpha   90.00
_cell.angle_beta   90.00
_cell.angle_gamma   90.00
#
_symmetry.space_group_name_H-M   'P 1'
#
loop_
_entity.id
_entity.type
_entity.pdbx_description
1 polymer ?
#
loop_
_entity_poly.entity_id
_entity_poly.type
_entity_poly.pdbx_seq_one_letter_code
_entity_poly.pdbx_strand_id
1 'polypeptide(L)'
;MSNLPIEDIAFDHRSITVNQKNFILNASTNESDPNINTVILSLDCRNESSLDWSKELERARKLKEDKFYILWDLNLGLPEKNYPIEDDTLLSSVKIALHQFIQVFWQEFQPWTIGVVLYKGNVPSFSCTKHEEKYSEEVHQLTLLSDYLHLLSFSLPDELQIFTLIEASSLENDALLTYCVSKEKFEYFILALKNSETPISALKWSSIEGKDLITSQSEEYAFSQDVNIGVCFVKDASISSEVLQDFDNLFTHLKKKGISYRILPEIFATEQWDELDYIIVLQKYASDQIVRMLQGFMAAGGTAVSYGDNLGLEGEIPFNQLVAE
;
A
#
# COMPACT_ATOMS: atom_id res chain seq x y z
N MET A 1 -26.36 -21.79 20.32
CA MET A 1 -25.55 -20.56 20.42
C MET A 1 -24.70 -20.54 19.18
N SER A 2 -24.97 -19.57 18.32
CA SER A 2 -24.63 -19.53 16.90
C SER A 2 -23.14 -19.22 16.68
N ASN A 3 -22.51 -20.10 15.91
CA ASN A 3 -21.19 -19.92 15.28
C ASN A 3 -21.20 -18.62 14.46
N LEU A 4 -20.32 -17.68 14.79
CA LEU A 4 -19.80 -16.76 13.77
C LEU A 4 -18.28 -16.83 13.74
N PRO A 5 -17.74 -17.70 12.86
CA PRO A 5 -16.38 -17.64 12.36
C PRO A 5 -16.36 -17.25 10.86
N ILE A 6 -15.44 -16.35 10.52
CA ILE A 6 -14.74 -16.16 9.23
C ILE A 6 -15.56 -15.76 7.97
N GLU A 7 -16.88 -15.97 7.87
CA GLU A 7 -17.59 -15.77 6.57
C GLU A 7 -17.71 -14.32 6.05
N ASP A 8 -17.21 -13.31 6.76
CA ASP A 8 -17.64 -11.92 6.53
C ASP A 8 -16.50 -10.88 6.46
N ILE A 9 -15.24 -11.30 6.33
CA ILE A 9 -14.14 -10.37 5.99
C ILE A 9 -13.92 -10.43 4.48
N ALA A 10 -14.32 -9.37 3.77
CA ALA A 10 -14.00 -9.23 2.36
C ALA A 10 -12.93 -8.16 2.19
N PHE A 11 -11.85 -8.56 1.52
CA PHE A 11 -10.80 -7.67 1.07
C PHE A 11 -11.06 -7.30 -0.38
N ASP A 12 -11.29 -6.03 -0.60
CA ASP A 12 -11.18 -5.41 -1.90
C ASP A 12 -9.93 -4.53 -1.91
N HIS A 13 -9.32 -4.33 -3.06
CA HIS A 13 -8.14 -3.46 -3.23
C HIS A 13 -8.38 -2.01 -2.75
N ARG A 14 -9.63 -1.62 -2.50
CA ARG A 14 -10.04 -0.27 -2.06
C ARG A 14 -10.72 -0.24 -0.69
N SER A 15 -11.18 -1.39 -0.20
CA SER A 15 -11.96 -1.44 1.03
C SER A 15 -11.80 -2.77 1.74
N ILE A 16 -11.82 -2.70 3.06
CA ILE A 16 -11.97 -3.89 3.90
C ILE A 16 -13.39 -3.79 4.46
N THR A 17 -14.14 -4.86 4.35
CA THR A 17 -15.43 -4.97 5.03
C THR A 17 -15.37 -6.12 6.02
N VAL A 18 -15.96 -5.91 7.19
CA VAL A 18 -16.02 -6.89 8.28
C VAL A 18 -17.47 -6.95 8.77
N ASN A 19 -18.12 -8.09 8.60
CA ASN A 19 -19.55 -8.26 8.88
C ASN A 19 -20.42 -7.28 8.08
N GLN A 20 -20.10 -7.13 6.79
CA GLN A 20 -20.79 -6.23 5.84
C GLN A 20 -20.77 -4.74 6.24
N LYS A 21 -19.92 -4.37 7.21
CA LYS A 21 -19.67 -2.99 7.61
C LYS A 21 -18.29 -2.58 7.14
N ASN A 22 -18.13 -1.30 6.81
CA ASN A 22 -16.82 -0.73 6.53
C ASN A 22 -15.89 -0.99 7.72
N PHE A 23 -14.67 -1.41 7.39
CA PHE A 23 -13.60 -1.55 8.35
C PHE A 23 -13.26 -0.19 8.93
N ILE A 24 -13.52 -0.05 10.24
CA ILE A 24 -13.15 1.14 11.01
C ILE A 24 -12.29 0.65 12.16
N LEU A 25 -11.04 1.06 12.11
CA LEU A 25 -10.01 0.63 13.04
C LEU A 25 -9.66 1.76 14.00
N ASN A 26 -9.55 1.44 15.30
CA ASN A 26 -9.10 2.40 16.32
C ASN A 26 -7.93 1.81 17.10
N ALA A 27 -6.85 2.59 17.20
CA ALA A 27 -5.70 2.26 18.02
C ALA A 27 -5.91 2.50 19.54
N SER A 28 -6.97 3.22 19.94
CA SER A 28 -7.22 3.56 21.35
C SER A 28 -8.20 2.63 22.06
N THR A 29 -7.98 2.49 23.36
CA THR A 29 -8.78 1.70 24.32
C THR A 29 -10.18 2.27 24.61
N ASN A 30 -10.61 3.35 23.97
CA ASN A 30 -11.97 3.84 24.15
C ASN A 30 -12.92 2.99 23.30
N GLU A 31 -13.21 1.78 23.81
CA GLU A 31 -14.09 0.72 23.29
C GLU A 31 -15.57 1.17 23.16
N SER A 32 -15.88 2.46 23.29
CA SER A 32 -17.24 2.98 23.40
C SER A 32 -17.87 3.45 22.09
N ASP A 33 -17.13 3.51 20.98
CA ASP A 33 -17.73 3.88 19.69
C ASP A 33 -18.40 2.64 19.05
N PRO A 34 -19.72 2.65 18.82
CA PRO A 34 -20.42 1.52 18.23
C PRO A 34 -20.03 1.23 16.76
N ASN A 35 -19.30 2.13 16.10
CA ASN A 35 -18.86 1.95 14.72
C ASN A 35 -17.52 1.21 14.61
N ILE A 36 -16.76 1.10 15.70
CA ILE A 36 -15.48 0.40 15.70
C ILE A 36 -15.73 -1.09 15.86
N ASN A 37 -15.18 -1.88 14.94
CA ASN A 37 -15.21 -3.34 15.00
C ASN A 37 -13.83 -3.97 15.09
N THR A 38 -12.76 -3.18 14.95
CA THR A 38 -11.38 -3.67 14.95
C THR A 38 -10.48 -2.83 15.85
N VAL A 39 -9.61 -3.49 16.62
CA VAL A 39 -8.63 -2.87 17.52
C VAL A 39 -7.20 -3.25 17.09
N ILE A 40 -6.27 -2.29 17.15
CA ILE A 40 -4.84 -2.60 17.01
C ILE A 40 -4.27 -3.06 18.36
N LEU A 41 -3.63 -4.22 18.36
CA LEU A 41 -2.77 -4.66 19.47
C LEU A 41 -1.32 -4.68 19.03
N SER A 42 -0.49 -3.85 19.66
CA SER A 42 0.95 -3.82 19.39
C SER A 42 1.69 -4.85 20.22
N LEU A 43 2.56 -5.62 19.56
CA LEU A 43 3.45 -6.59 20.16
C LEU A 43 4.90 -6.11 19.97
N ASP A 44 5.66 -6.06 21.06
CA ASP A 44 7.08 -5.73 20.98
C ASP A 44 7.86 -6.93 20.45
N CYS A 45 8.30 -6.84 19.19
CA CYS A 45 9.05 -7.85 18.46
C CYS A 45 10.49 -7.41 18.17
N ARG A 46 10.97 -6.35 18.84
CA ARG A 46 12.35 -5.87 18.68
C ARG A 46 13.34 -6.90 19.21
N ASN A 47 14.59 -6.78 18.78
CA ASN A 47 15.65 -7.73 19.12
C ASN A 47 15.92 -7.82 20.63
N GLU A 48 15.73 -6.72 21.36
CA GLU A 48 15.87 -6.64 22.81
C GLU A 48 14.61 -7.07 23.59
N SER A 49 13.52 -7.40 22.91
CA SER A 49 12.26 -7.81 23.55
C SER A 49 12.41 -9.16 24.25
N SER A 50 11.76 -9.29 25.41
CA SER A 50 11.64 -10.59 26.09
C SER A 50 10.63 -11.52 25.44
N LEU A 51 9.83 -11.02 24.48
CA LEU A 51 8.70 -11.71 23.86
C LEU A 51 7.68 -12.24 24.90
N ASP A 52 7.64 -11.64 26.09
CA ASP A 52 6.62 -11.92 27.11
C ASP A 52 5.40 -11.04 26.84
N TRP A 53 4.43 -11.63 26.14
CA TRP A 53 3.18 -10.98 25.75
C TRP A 53 1.99 -11.42 26.60
N SER A 54 2.23 -11.80 27.86
CA SER A 54 1.18 -12.28 28.76
C SER A 54 0.03 -11.27 28.93
N LYS A 55 0.34 -9.97 29.02
CA LYS A 55 -0.66 -8.91 29.15
C LYS A 55 -1.45 -8.71 27.85
N GLU A 56 -0.77 -8.72 26.72
CA GLU A 56 -1.36 -8.57 25.40
C GLU A 56 -2.26 -9.77 25.07
N LEU A 57 -1.90 -10.97 25.53
CA LEU A 57 -2.70 -12.18 25.45
C LEU A 57 -3.99 -12.08 26.27
N GLU A 58 -3.92 -11.65 27.53
CA GLU A 58 -5.11 -11.40 28.34
C GLU A 58 -6.02 -10.35 27.70
N ARG A 59 -5.43 -9.27 27.16
CA ARG A 59 -6.17 -8.23 26.45
C ARG A 59 -6.85 -8.75 25.19
N ALA A 60 -6.16 -9.57 24.39
CA ALA A 60 -6.73 -10.18 23.19
C ALA A 60 -7.91 -11.10 23.51
N ARG A 61 -7.84 -11.87 24.61
CA ARG A 61 -8.97 -12.69 25.08
C ARG A 61 -10.18 -11.84 25.43
N LYS A 62 -9.98 -10.73 26.13
CA LYS A 62 -11.07 -9.78 26.43
C LYS A 62 -11.68 -9.22 25.15
N LEU A 63 -10.87 -8.76 24.20
CA LEU A 63 -11.37 -8.24 22.90
C LEU A 63 -12.19 -9.27 22.13
N LYS A 64 -11.77 -10.54 22.16
CA LYS A 64 -12.51 -11.67 21.59
C LYS A 64 -13.86 -11.91 22.27
N GLU A 65 -13.92 -11.81 23.60
CA GLU A 65 -15.19 -11.89 24.35
C GLU A 65 -16.14 -10.75 24.00
N ASP A 66 -15.58 -9.55 23.82
CA ASP A 66 -16.28 -8.33 23.42
C ASP A 66 -16.58 -8.29 21.89
N LYS A 67 -16.18 -9.34 21.15
CA LYS A 67 -16.39 -9.53 19.71
C LYS A 67 -15.70 -8.51 18.79
N PHE A 68 -14.56 -7.97 19.22
CA PHE A 68 -13.71 -7.17 18.36
C PHE A 68 -12.76 -8.05 17.55
N TYR A 69 -12.49 -7.63 16.31
CA TYR A 69 -11.38 -8.15 15.54
C TYR A 69 -10.07 -7.46 15.92
N ILE A 70 -8.95 -8.12 15.61
CA ILE A 70 -7.62 -7.68 16.01
C ILE A 70 -6.75 -7.52 14.76
N LEU A 71 -6.14 -6.35 14.63
CA LEU A 71 -5.00 -6.12 13.75
C LEU A 71 -3.73 -6.09 14.62
N TRP A 72 -2.79 -7.00 14.37
CA TRP A 72 -1.60 -7.14 15.20
C TRP A 72 -0.48 -6.24 14.68
N ASP A 73 -0.07 -5.24 15.46
CA ASP A 73 1.04 -4.35 15.11
C ASP A 73 2.35 -4.93 15.65
N LEU A 74 3.08 -5.66 14.80
CA LEU A 74 4.33 -6.31 15.16
C LEU A 74 5.45 -5.27 15.10
N ASN A 75 5.80 -4.69 16.25
CA ASN A 75 6.86 -3.70 16.31
C ASN A 75 8.23 -4.37 16.16
N LEU A 76 8.72 -4.45 14.92
CA LEU A 76 10.00 -5.07 14.58
C LEU A 76 11.22 -4.16 14.82
N GLY A 77 11.02 -2.89 15.20
CA GLY A 77 12.08 -1.88 15.30
C GLY A 77 12.56 -1.32 13.96
N LEU A 78 11.77 -1.47 12.89
CA LEU A 78 12.05 -0.89 11.58
C LEU A 78 11.46 0.53 11.49
N PRO A 79 12.17 1.57 11.00
CA PRO A 79 13.60 1.68 10.75
C PRO A 79 14.25 2.53 11.84
N GLU A 80 14.69 1.92 12.93
CA GLU A 80 15.64 2.61 13.78
C GLU A 80 16.90 2.96 12.96
N LYS A 81 17.46 4.17 13.12
CA LYS A 81 18.56 4.66 12.28
C LYS A 81 19.69 3.62 12.18
N ASN A 82 20.16 3.38 10.95
CA ASN A 82 21.21 2.39 10.63
C ASN A 82 20.81 0.93 10.85
N TYR A 83 19.53 0.57 10.67
CA TYR A 83 19.12 -0.83 10.69
C TYR A 83 19.83 -1.61 9.56
N PRO A 84 20.70 -2.58 9.87
CA PRO A 84 21.39 -3.35 8.84
C PRO A 84 20.44 -4.43 8.32
N ILE A 85 19.67 -4.12 7.28
CA ILE A 85 18.74 -5.07 6.64
C ILE A 85 19.42 -6.37 6.20
N GLU A 86 20.70 -6.29 5.84
CA GLU A 86 21.52 -7.43 5.42
C GLU A 86 22.05 -8.29 6.59
N ASP A 87 21.77 -7.93 7.85
CA ASP A 87 22.22 -8.72 9.00
C ASP A 87 21.33 -9.96 9.22
N ASP A 88 21.86 -11.11 8.82
CA ASP A 88 21.23 -12.43 9.02
C ASP A 88 20.84 -12.69 10.48
N THR A 89 21.55 -12.11 11.44
CA THR A 89 21.27 -12.26 12.88
C THR A 89 19.99 -11.53 13.26
N LEU A 90 19.80 -10.31 12.75
CA LEU A 90 18.57 -9.55 12.97
C LEU A 90 17.39 -10.22 12.28
N LEU A 91 17.56 -10.63 11.02
CA LEU A 91 16.52 -11.37 10.31
C LEU A 91 16.12 -12.64 11.05
N SER A 92 17.08 -13.40 11.58
CA SER A 92 16.82 -14.60 12.37
C SER A 92 16.07 -14.29 13.66
N SER A 93 16.42 -13.20 14.33
CA SER A 93 15.78 -12.76 15.58
C SER A 93 14.33 -12.33 15.34
N VAL A 94 14.07 -11.59 14.26
CA VAL A 94 12.71 -11.23 13.83
C VAL A 94 11.91 -12.50 13.50
N LYS A 95 12.48 -13.47 12.78
CA LYS A 95 11.82 -14.74 12.48
C LYS A 95 11.44 -15.53 13.74
N ILE A 96 12.25 -15.49 14.80
CA ILE A 96 11.91 -16.08 16.09
C ILE A 96 10.69 -15.38 16.70
N ALA A 97 10.64 -14.05 16.67
CA ALA A 97 9.49 -13.29 17.15
C ALA A 97 8.21 -13.62 16.35
N LEU A 98 8.30 -13.71 15.01
CA LEU A 98 7.17 -14.13 14.17
C LEU A 98 6.70 -15.55 14.50
N HIS A 99 7.64 -16.48 14.72
CA HIS A 99 7.30 -17.84 15.11
C HIS A 99 6.59 -17.88 16.47
N GLN A 100 7.06 -17.10 17.43
CA GLN A 100 6.43 -16.98 18.75
C GLN A 100 5.02 -16.40 18.62
N PHE A 101 4.81 -15.39 17.76
CA PHE A 101 3.48 -14.83 17.49
C PHE A 101 2.52 -15.91 16.97
N ILE A 102 2.97 -16.73 16.03
CA ILE A 102 2.17 -17.83 15.47
C ILE A 102 1.79 -18.83 16.56
N GLN A 103 2.74 -19.22 17.41
CA GLN A 103 2.48 -20.19 18.48
C GLN A 103 1.52 -19.66 19.54
N VAL A 104 1.69 -18.41 19.96
CA VAL A 104 0.95 -17.83 21.09
C VAL A 104 -0.41 -17.28 20.67
N PHE A 105 -0.48 -16.58 19.54
CA PHE A 105 -1.66 -15.82 19.14
C PHE A 105 -2.40 -16.47 17.97
N TRP A 106 -1.72 -16.79 16.87
CA TRP A 106 -2.42 -17.22 15.64
C TRP A 106 -3.31 -18.44 15.86
N GLN A 107 -2.84 -19.45 16.59
CA GLN A 107 -3.60 -20.67 16.88
C GLN A 107 -4.93 -20.40 17.63
N GLU A 108 -4.98 -19.40 18.53
CA GLU A 108 -6.16 -19.10 19.35
C GLU A 108 -7.07 -18.03 18.73
N PHE A 109 -6.49 -17.10 17.98
CA PHE A 109 -7.15 -15.88 17.48
C PHE A 109 -7.31 -15.83 15.96
N GLN A 110 -6.99 -16.88 15.20
CA GLN A 110 -7.16 -16.91 13.75
C GLN A 110 -8.53 -16.37 13.28
N PRO A 111 -9.69 -16.79 13.83
CA PRO A 111 -11.00 -16.28 13.39
C PRO A 111 -11.28 -14.81 13.73
N TRP A 112 -10.47 -14.22 14.61
CA TRP A 112 -10.61 -12.88 15.14
C TRP A 112 -9.49 -11.96 14.65
N THR A 113 -8.59 -12.46 13.80
CA THR A 113 -7.44 -11.72 13.30
C THR A 113 -7.76 -11.19 11.91
N ILE A 114 -7.63 -9.87 11.72
CA ILE A 114 -7.73 -9.23 10.41
C ILE A 114 -6.42 -9.42 9.64
N GLY A 115 -5.30 -9.33 10.34
CA GLY A 115 -3.97 -9.43 9.75
C GLY A 115 -2.88 -9.03 10.73
N VAL A 116 -1.66 -8.89 10.20
CA VAL A 116 -0.49 -8.36 10.91
C VAL A 116 0.05 -7.14 10.18
N VAL A 117 0.50 -6.13 10.91
CA VAL A 117 1.29 -5.03 10.39
C VAL A 117 2.76 -5.41 10.58
N LEU A 118 3.49 -5.60 9.48
CA LEU A 118 4.93 -5.86 9.53
C LEU A 118 5.76 -4.58 9.52
N TYR A 119 5.17 -3.47 9.08
CA TYR A 119 5.85 -2.20 9.02
C TYR A 119 4.87 -1.05 9.24
N LYS A 120 5.28 -0.11 10.10
CA LYS A 120 4.53 1.09 10.43
C LYS A 120 5.48 2.26 10.66
N GLY A 121 5.50 3.23 9.77
CA GLY A 121 6.32 4.42 9.96
C GLY A 121 6.64 5.20 8.68
N ASN A 122 7.57 6.15 8.81
CA ASN A 122 8.10 6.93 7.69
C ASN A 122 9.09 6.09 6.89
N VAL A 123 9.15 6.35 5.58
CA VAL A 123 10.09 5.70 4.66
C VAL A 123 11.47 5.54 5.28
N PRO A 124 11.99 4.31 5.35
CA PRO A 124 13.18 4.02 6.13
C PRO A 124 14.43 4.60 5.50
N SER A 125 15.34 5.08 6.36
CA SER A 125 16.70 5.45 5.96
C SER A 125 17.66 4.33 6.39
N PHE A 126 17.96 3.42 5.46
CA PHE A 126 18.93 2.35 5.68
C PHE A 126 20.33 2.83 5.31
N SER A 127 21.31 2.49 6.15
CA SER A 127 22.72 2.68 5.83
C SER A 127 23.16 1.58 4.85
N CYS A 128 23.09 1.83 3.55
CA CYS A 128 23.63 0.91 2.55
C CYS A 128 25.07 1.28 2.20
N THR A 129 25.99 0.30 2.23
CA THR A 129 27.41 0.54 1.89
C THR A 129 27.67 0.45 0.38
N LYS A 130 26.71 -0.02 -0.40
CA LYS A 130 26.82 -0.27 -1.85
C LYS A 130 25.74 0.52 -2.58
N HIS A 131 25.99 1.82 -2.77
CA HIS A 131 25.18 2.59 -3.70
C HIS A 131 25.55 2.22 -5.13
N GLU A 132 24.63 1.54 -5.83
CA GLU A 132 24.63 1.57 -7.28
C GLU A 132 24.13 2.94 -7.74
N GLU A 133 24.88 3.64 -8.58
CA GLU A 133 24.60 5.01 -9.05
C GLU A 133 23.28 5.15 -9.83
N LYS A 134 22.57 4.05 -10.10
CA LYS A 134 21.42 4.02 -11.00
C LYS A 134 20.15 4.61 -10.39
N TYR A 135 20.00 4.55 -9.06
CA TYR A 135 18.77 4.95 -8.37
C TYR A 135 19.03 6.06 -7.35
N SER A 136 17.98 6.83 -7.04
CA SER A 136 18.02 7.67 -5.85
C SER A 136 18.15 6.80 -4.59
N GLU A 137 18.68 7.37 -3.52
CA GLU A 137 18.88 6.66 -2.25
C GLU A 137 17.56 6.13 -1.69
N GLU A 138 16.49 6.91 -1.80
CA GLU A 138 15.15 6.57 -1.34
C GLU A 138 14.58 5.37 -2.11
N VAL A 139 14.71 5.37 -3.44
CA VAL A 139 14.28 4.27 -4.31
C VAL A 139 14.95 2.95 -3.90
N HIS A 140 16.25 3.03 -3.62
CA HIS A 140 17.01 1.86 -3.19
C HIS A 140 16.58 1.39 -1.80
N GLN A 141 16.46 2.29 -0.83
CA GLN A 141 16.05 1.97 0.54
C GLN A 141 14.67 1.31 0.59
N LEU A 142 13.73 1.77 -0.22
CA LEU A 142 12.39 1.19 -0.29
C LEU A 142 12.35 -0.16 -0.99
N THR A 143 13.20 -0.35 -1.99
CA THR A 143 13.36 -1.66 -2.61
C THR A 143 13.88 -2.66 -1.59
N LEU A 144 14.90 -2.27 -0.80
CA LEU A 144 15.39 -3.09 0.32
C LEU A 144 14.32 -3.36 1.37
N LEU A 145 13.49 -2.37 1.73
CA LEU A 145 12.37 -2.57 2.65
C LEU A 145 11.40 -3.61 2.09
N SER A 146 10.95 -3.42 0.84
CA SER A 146 10.00 -4.31 0.19
C SER A 146 10.52 -5.75 0.17
N ASP A 147 11.76 -5.95 -0.28
CA ASP A 147 12.39 -7.27 -0.33
C ASP A 147 12.50 -7.89 1.07
N TYR A 148 12.88 -7.10 2.07
CA TYR A 148 12.94 -7.56 3.46
C TYR A 148 11.58 -7.97 3.99
N LEU A 149 10.52 -7.19 3.72
CA LEU A 149 9.16 -7.52 4.14
C LEU A 149 8.64 -8.78 3.45
N HIS A 150 8.96 -9.01 2.17
CA HIS A 150 8.67 -10.28 1.48
C HIS A 150 9.42 -11.45 2.13
N LEU A 151 10.67 -11.27 2.54
CA LEU A 151 11.40 -12.32 3.25
C LEU A 151 10.75 -12.69 4.59
N LEU A 152 10.16 -11.71 5.27
CA LEU A 152 9.41 -11.92 6.51
C LEU A 152 8.05 -12.57 6.27
N SER A 153 7.35 -12.19 5.19
CA SER A 153 6.02 -12.75 4.88
C SER A 153 6.06 -14.26 4.68
N PHE A 154 7.15 -14.82 4.13
CA PHE A 154 7.33 -16.28 4.02
C PHE A 154 7.40 -17.02 5.36
N SER A 155 7.55 -16.30 6.47
CA SER A 155 7.55 -16.89 7.82
C SER A 155 6.16 -16.89 8.46
N LEU A 156 5.17 -16.30 7.80
CA LEU A 156 3.78 -16.21 8.26
C LEU A 156 2.89 -17.23 7.52
N PRO A 157 1.73 -17.60 8.10
CA PRO A 157 0.73 -18.42 7.42
C PRO A 157 0.17 -17.73 6.18
N ASP A 158 -0.08 -18.49 5.11
CA ASP A 158 -0.59 -17.96 3.84
C ASP A 158 -1.98 -17.30 3.97
N GLU A 159 -2.80 -17.75 4.94
CA GLU A 159 -4.14 -17.19 5.16
C GLU A 159 -4.10 -15.84 5.90
N LEU A 160 -2.97 -15.48 6.49
CA LEU A 160 -2.82 -14.28 7.30
C LEU A 160 -2.54 -13.07 6.39
N GLN A 161 -3.44 -12.08 6.42
CA GLN A 161 -3.24 -10.85 5.68
C GLN A 161 -2.12 -10.01 6.28
N ILE A 162 -1.34 -9.37 5.41
CA ILE A 162 -0.16 -8.60 5.79
C ILE A 162 -0.39 -7.14 5.42
N PHE A 163 -0.18 -6.26 6.38
CA PHE A 163 -0.35 -4.82 6.26
C PHE A 163 1.00 -4.11 6.32
N THR A 164 1.11 -3.04 5.53
CA THR A 164 2.24 -2.13 5.54
C THR A 164 1.70 -0.70 5.61
N LEU A 165 1.96 -0.02 6.73
CA LEU A 165 1.47 1.33 7.02
C LEU A 165 2.61 2.33 6.80
N ILE A 166 2.54 3.10 5.72
CA ILE A 166 3.60 4.05 5.34
C ILE A 166 3.13 5.47 5.59
N GLU A 167 3.94 6.24 6.30
CA GLU A 167 3.78 7.67 6.46
C GLU A 167 4.55 8.38 5.34
N ALA A 168 3.81 9.02 4.43
CA ALA A 168 4.34 9.62 3.21
C ALA A 168 4.90 11.04 3.42
N SER A 169 4.84 11.59 4.64
CA SER A 169 5.27 12.97 4.89
C SER A 169 6.76 13.23 4.65
N SER A 170 7.58 12.19 4.61
CA SER A 170 9.01 12.30 4.30
C SER A 170 9.33 12.28 2.81
N LEU A 171 8.36 12.01 1.94
CA LEU A 171 8.56 11.93 0.51
C LEU A 171 8.27 13.29 -0.13
N GLU A 172 9.23 13.77 -0.93
CA GLU A 172 9.14 15.10 -1.54
C GLU A 172 8.18 15.16 -2.72
N ASN A 173 7.96 14.02 -3.42
CA ASN A 173 7.25 14.01 -4.68
C ASN A 173 6.27 12.81 -4.80
N ASP A 174 5.19 12.99 -5.56
CA ASP A 174 4.10 12.02 -5.69
C ASP A 174 4.51 10.80 -6.53
N ALA A 175 5.40 11.02 -7.50
CA ALA A 175 5.89 9.96 -8.38
C ALA A 175 6.75 8.94 -7.64
N LEU A 176 7.62 9.40 -6.74
CA LEU A 176 8.39 8.55 -5.85
C LEU A 176 7.43 7.76 -5.00
N LEU A 177 6.50 8.41 -4.27
CA LEU A 177 5.50 7.70 -3.47
C LEU A 177 4.76 6.63 -4.27
N THR A 178 4.28 6.97 -5.47
CA THR A 178 3.62 6.04 -6.39
C THR A 178 4.47 4.81 -6.66
N TYR A 179 5.75 5.02 -6.96
CA TYR A 179 6.70 3.93 -7.14
C TYR A 179 6.95 3.14 -5.85
N CYS A 180 7.07 3.82 -4.70
CA CYS A 180 7.31 3.21 -3.40
C CYS A 180 6.21 2.22 -3.04
N VAL A 181 4.96 2.57 -3.32
CA VAL A 181 3.79 1.76 -2.96
C VAL A 181 3.16 1.10 -4.17
N SER A 182 3.95 0.83 -5.21
CA SER A 182 3.48 0.13 -6.38
C SER A 182 3.04 -1.28 -6.02
N LYS A 183 2.00 -1.76 -6.72
CA LYS A 183 1.53 -3.15 -6.58
C LYS A 183 2.61 -4.15 -7.02
N GLU A 184 3.57 -3.73 -7.86
CA GLU A 184 4.72 -4.59 -8.24
C GLU A 184 5.59 -4.92 -7.03
N LYS A 185 5.78 -3.95 -6.12
CA LYS A 185 6.56 -4.14 -4.89
C LYS A 185 5.76 -4.80 -3.78
N PHE A 186 4.48 -4.50 -3.69
CA PHE A 186 3.65 -4.88 -2.54
C PHE A 186 2.47 -5.76 -2.94
N GLU A 187 2.67 -6.69 -3.88
CA GLU A 187 1.62 -7.54 -4.45
C GLU A 187 0.77 -8.26 -3.40
N TYR A 188 1.40 -8.76 -2.34
CA TYR A 188 0.76 -9.54 -1.26
C TYR A 188 0.49 -8.71 0.00
N PHE A 189 0.62 -7.39 -0.08
CA PHE A 189 0.48 -6.51 1.08
C PHE A 189 -0.72 -5.59 0.91
N ILE A 190 -1.45 -5.41 2.00
CA ILE A 190 -2.46 -4.37 2.14
C ILE A 190 -1.75 -3.10 2.60
N LEU A 191 -1.66 -2.14 1.69
CA LEU A 191 -1.01 -0.86 1.97
C LEU A 191 -1.98 0.11 2.63
N ALA A 192 -1.50 0.87 3.61
CA ALA A 192 -2.18 2.08 4.06
C ALA A 192 -1.21 3.26 4.09
N LEU A 193 -1.66 4.41 3.58
CA LEU A 193 -0.87 5.62 3.44
C LEU A 193 -1.36 6.71 4.37
N LYS A 194 -0.41 7.33 5.09
CA LYS A 194 -0.66 8.53 5.90
C LYS A 194 -0.06 9.76 5.24
N ASN A 195 -0.80 10.86 5.26
CA ASN A 195 -0.41 12.14 4.68
C ASN A 195 -0.12 12.08 3.17
N SER A 196 -0.88 11.29 2.41
CA SER A 196 -0.81 11.28 0.94
C SER A 196 -2.12 11.77 0.33
N GLU A 197 -2.00 12.60 -0.70
CA GLU A 197 -3.10 13.02 -1.59
C GLU A 197 -3.03 12.35 -2.96
N THR A 198 -2.06 11.45 -3.15
CA THR A 198 -1.82 10.78 -4.43
C THR A 198 -2.91 9.71 -4.64
N PRO A 199 -3.54 9.63 -5.83
CA PRO A 199 -4.63 8.70 -6.09
C PRO A 199 -4.12 7.27 -6.33
N ILE A 200 -3.58 6.67 -5.27
CA ILE A 200 -3.03 5.32 -5.24
C ILE A 200 -4.03 4.39 -4.58
N SER A 201 -4.13 3.16 -5.10
CA SER A 201 -4.93 2.06 -4.53
C SER A 201 -4.34 1.56 -3.20
N ALA A 202 -4.43 2.38 -2.15
CA ALA A 202 -4.02 2.05 -0.79
C ALA A 202 -5.09 2.54 0.20
N LEU A 203 -5.18 1.94 1.38
CA LEU A 203 -6.06 2.43 2.44
C LEU A 203 -5.59 3.80 2.96
N LYS A 204 -6.51 4.60 3.49
CA LYS A 204 -6.14 5.87 4.14
C LYS A 204 -5.80 5.59 5.60
N TRP A 205 -4.59 5.95 6.00
CA TRP A 205 -4.16 5.95 7.39
C TRP A 205 -4.12 7.39 7.89
N SER A 206 -4.84 7.69 8.95
CA SER A 206 -4.88 9.00 9.58
C SER A 206 -4.64 8.89 11.07
N SER A 207 -4.28 9.99 11.72
CA SER A 207 -4.15 10.05 13.18
C SER A 207 -5.01 11.19 13.71
N ILE A 208 -6.02 10.86 14.52
CA ILE A 208 -6.95 11.82 15.13
C ILE A 208 -6.75 11.75 16.64
N GLU A 209 -6.30 12.84 17.26
CA GLU A 209 -6.02 12.90 18.72
C GLU A 209 -5.04 11.82 19.20
N GLY A 210 -4.04 11.49 18.38
CA GLY A 210 -3.05 10.45 18.70
C GLY A 210 -3.55 9.01 18.49
N LYS A 211 -4.70 8.84 17.82
CA LYS A 211 -5.29 7.54 17.52
C LYS A 211 -5.16 7.26 16.04
N ASP A 212 -4.50 6.16 15.69
CA ASP A 212 -4.46 5.71 14.32
C ASP A 212 -5.82 5.17 13.89
N LEU A 213 -6.27 5.66 12.74
CA LEU A 213 -7.50 5.28 12.07
C LEU A 213 -7.14 4.86 10.65
N ILE A 214 -7.46 3.63 10.29
CA ILE A 214 -7.37 3.11 8.92
C ILE A 214 -8.78 3.02 8.38
N THR A 215 -9.04 3.73 7.28
CA THR A 215 -10.32 3.68 6.57
C THR A 215 -10.11 3.24 5.13
N SER A 216 -11.14 2.66 4.53
CA SER A 216 -11.25 2.68 3.07
C SER A 216 -11.18 4.14 2.60
N GLN A 217 -10.62 4.39 1.41
CA GLN A 217 -10.55 5.74 0.86
C GLN A 217 -11.95 6.36 0.56
N SER A 218 -13.02 5.58 0.74
CA SER A 218 -14.35 5.75 0.14
C SER A 218 -15.22 6.92 0.65
N GLU A 219 -14.72 7.89 1.42
CA GLU A 219 -15.55 9.04 1.83
C GLU A 219 -15.04 10.41 1.36
N GLU A 220 -13.73 10.62 1.20
CA GLU A 220 -13.19 11.87 0.63
C GLU A 220 -12.55 11.68 -0.74
N TYR A 221 -12.01 10.48 -0.99
CA TYR A 221 -11.46 10.04 -2.27
C TYR A 221 -12.02 8.66 -2.59
N ALA A 222 -13.30 8.41 -2.30
CA ALA A 222 -14.00 7.48 -3.17
C ALA A 222 -13.72 8.05 -4.55
N PHE A 223 -12.83 7.41 -5.30
CA PHE A 223 -12.75 7.56 -6.74
C PHE A 223 -14.22 7.61 -7.09
N SER A 224 -14.70 8.81 -7.44
CA SER A 224 -16.06 8.92 -7.90
C SER A 224 -16.14 7.83 -8.95
N GLN A 225 -17.28 7.14 -9.04
CA GLN A 225 -17.48 6.21 -10.16
C GLN A 225 -17.28 6.92 -11.53
N ASP A 226 -16.99 8.23 -11.51
CA ASP A 226 -16.65 9.13 -12.59
C ASP A 226 -15.13 9.34 -12.85
N VAL A 227 -14.18 8.64 -12.19
CA VAL A 227 -12.76 8.75 -12.59
C VAL A 227 -12.52 7.95 -13.87
N ASN A 228 -12.62 8.66 -14.99
CA ASN A 228 -12.48 8.09 -16.34
C ASN A 228 -11.08 8.27 -16.95
N ILE A 229 -10.10 8.80 -16.19
CA ILE A 229 -8.72 9.00 -16.64
C ILE A 229 -7.76 8.10 -15.85
N GLY A 230 -7.00 7.27 -16.56
CA GLY A 230 -5.85 6.53 -16.03
C GLY A 230 -4.53 7.18 -16.43
N VAL A 231 -3.52 7.14 -15.56
CA VAL A 231 -2.13 7.45 -15.89
C VAL A 231 -1.32 6.17 -15.83
N CYS A 232 -0.77 5.74 -16.96
CA CYS A 232 0.08 4.55 -17.02
C CYS A 232 1.45 4.86 -16.41
N PHE A 233 1.76 4.22 -15.29
CA PHE A 233 3.05 4.29 -14.62
C PHE A 233 3.96 3.17 -15.13
N VAL A 234 5.19 3.49 -15.48
CA VAL A 234 6.11 2.53 -16.10
C VAL A 234 6.55 1.44 -15.12
N LYS A 235 6.94 0.28 -15.66
CA LYS A 235 7.50 -0.83 -14.87
C LYS A 235 8.74 -0.44 -14.06
N ASP A 236 8.97 -1.14 -12.95
CA ASP A 236 10.08 -0.91 -12.02
C ASP A 236 11.46 -0.86 -12.72
N ALA A 237 11.71 -1.73 -13.71
CA ALA A 237 12.99 -1.80 -14.41
C ALA A 237 13.37 -0.53 -15.19
N SER A 238 12.38 0.30 -15.51
CA SER A 238 12.53 1.54 -16.29
C SER A 238 12.70 2.79 -15.40
N ILE A 239 12.59 2.66 -14.08
CA ILE A 239 12.59 3.80 -13.17
C ILE A 239 13.97 4.43 -13.05
N SER A 240 14.01 5.75 -13.19
CA SER A 240 15.17 6.62 -13.00
C SER A 240 14.73 7.94 -12.38
N SER A 241 15.67 8.75 -11.88
CA SER A 241 15.33 10.07 -11.33
C SER A 241 14.66 10.99 -12.37
N GLU A 242 15.05 10.87 -13.64
CA GLU A 242 14.44 11.62 -14.74
C GLU A 242 12.99 11.19 -14.98
N VAL A 243 12.73 9.87 -14.99
CA VAL A 243 11.38 9.31 -15.15
C VAL A 243 10.47 9.77 -14.01
N LEU A 244 10.94 9.69 -12.76
CA LEU A 244 10.17 10.14 -11.61
C LEU A 244 9.86 11.63 -11.69
N GLN A 245 10.82 12.46 -12.11
CA GLN A 245 10.60 13.89 -12.29
C GLN A 245 9.57 14.19 -13.37
N ASP A 246 9.59 13.48 -14.50
CA ASP A 246 8.63 13.66 -15.60
C ASP A 246 7.21 13.24 -15.19
N PHE A 247 7.06 12.16 -14.41
CA PHE A 247 5.77 11.77 -13.82
C PHE A 247 5.28 12.78 -12.78
N ASP A 248 6.16 13.29 -11.93
CA ASP A 248 5.79 14.28 -10.93
C ASP A 248 5.32 15.60 -11.57
N ASN A 249 5.97 16.00 -12.66
CA ASN A 249 5.52 17.12 -13.48
C ASN A 249 4.11 16.89 -14.04
N LEU A 250 3.82 15.68 -14.54
CA LEU A 250 2.49 15.31 -15.03
C LEU A 250 1.45 15.34 -13.90
N PHE A 251 1.75 14.73 -12.75
CA PHE A 251 0.85 14.72 -11.58
C PHE A 251 0.56 16.13 -11.09
N THR A 252 1.59 16.97 -10.98
CA THR A 252 1.44 18.40 -10.64
C THR A 252 0.55 19.12 -11.65
N HIS A 253 0.69 18.84 -12.95
CA HIS A 253 -0.15 19.43 -14.00
C HIS A 253 -1.62 19.02 -13.81
N LEU A 254 -1.90 17.73 -13.64
CA LEU A 254 -3.25 17.20 -13.42
C LEU A 254 -3.90 17.80 -12.16
N LYS A 255 -3.17 17.82 -11.04
CA LYS A 255 -3.62 18.43 -9.77
C LYS A 255 -3.94 19.91 -9.94
N LYS A 256 -3.07 20.68 -10.61
CA LYS A 256 -3.29 22.11 -10.88
C LYS A 256 -4.53 22.37 -11.74
N LYS A 257 -4.89 21.42 -12.60
CA LYS A 257 -6.09 21.47 -13.45
C LYS A 257 -7.33 20.93 -12.76
N GLY A 258 -7.21 20.37 -11.56
CA GLY A 258 -8.31 19.71 -10.86
C GLY A 258 -8.82 18.46 -11.58
N ILE A 259 -7.96 17.82 -12.38
CA ILE A 259 -8.30 16.59 -13.11
C ILE A 259 -8.06 15.41 -12.18
N SER A 260 -9.12 14.69 -11.85
CA SER A 260 -9.03 13.42 -11.13
C SER A 260 -8.50 12.33 -12.06
N TYR A 261 -7.59 11.51 -11.54
CA TYR A 261 -6.99 10.40 -12.28
C TYR A 261 -6.74 9.24 -11.34
N ARG A 262 -6.52 8.06 -11.92
CA ARG A 262 -6.02 6.89 -11.21
C ARG A 262 -4.70 6.42 -11.80
N ILE A 263 -3.85 5.82 -10.98
CA ILE A 263 -2.56 5.33 -11.43
C ILE A 263 -2.69 3.86 -11.86
N LEU A 264 -2.14 3.54 -13.02
CA LEU A 264 -2.14 2.21 -13.61
C LEU A 264 -0.71 1.70 -13.76
N PRO A 265 -0.23 0.77 -12.92
CA PRO A 265 1.05 0.13 -13.18
C PRO A 265 1.02 -0.59 -14.53
N GLU A 266 2.05 -0.39 -15.35
CA GLU A 266 2.15 -0.95 -16.71
C GLU A 266 1.82 -2.45 -16.75
N ILE A 267 2.28 -3.22 -15.76
CA ILE A 267 2.08 -4.67 -15.72
C ILE A 267 0.64 -5.09 -15.40
N PHE A 268 -0.16 -4.22 -14.77
CA PHE A 268 -1.54 -4.49 -14.35
C PHE A 268 -2.57 -3.66 -15.13
N ALA A 269 -2.14 -2.80 -16.05
CA ALA A 269 -3.01 -1.81 -16.66
C ALA A 269 -4.17 -2.44 -17.45
N THR A 270 -3.98 -3.61 -18.09
CA THR A 270 -5.05 -4.34 -18.79
C THR A 270 -6.13 -4.92 -17.87
N GLU A 271 -5.79 -5.22 -16.61
CA GLU A 271 -6.74 -5.72 -15.60
C GLU A 271 -7.47 -4.57 -14.92
N GLN A 272 -6.89 -3.38 -14.99
CA GLN A 272 -7.37 -2.24 -14.25
C GLN A 272 -8.20 -1.32 -15.11
N TRP A 273 -7.94 -1.18 -16.43
CA TRP A 273 -8.50 -0.18 -17.36
C TRP A 273 -10.03 -0.08 -17.49
N ASP A 274 -10.78 -0.93 -16.80
CA ASP A 274 -12.24 -0.89 -16.81
C ASP A 274 -12.73 0.49 -16.34
N GLU A 275 -13.82 0.95 -16.96
CA GLU A 275 -14.48 2.24 -16.70
C GLU A 275 -13.65 3.49 -17.04
N LEU A 276 -12.50 3.33 -17.73
CA LEU A 276 -11.76 4.48 -18.25
C LEU A 276 -12.18 4.86 -19.67
N ASP A 277 -12.26 6.16 -19.88
CA ASP A 277 -12.37 6.76 -21.21
C ASP A 277 -10.98 7.13 -21.76
N TYR A 278 -10.04 7.49 -20.88
CA TYR A 278 -8.71 7.97 -21.28
C TYR A 278 -7.59 7.27 -20.53
N ILE A 279 -6.49 6.96 -21.23
CA ILE A 279 -5.22 6.54 -20.61
C ILE A 279 -4.11 7.49 -21.07
N ILE A 280 -3.52 8.22 -20.12
CA ILE A 280 -2.37 9.09 -20.32
C ILE A 280 -1.09 8.28 -20.18
N VAL A 281 -0.17 8.44 -21.14
CA VAL A 281 1.17 7.86 -21.08
C VAL A 281 2.23 8.92 -21.40
N LEU A 282 3.39 8.82 -20.73
CA LEU A 282 4.58 9.60 -21.10
C LEU A 282 5.22 8.94 -22.33
N GLN A 283 5.08 9.57 -23.51
CA GLN A 283 5.52 8.96 -24.78
C GLN A 283 7.00 8.54 -24.74
N LYS A 284 7.84 9.36 -24.12
CA LYS A 284 9.29 9.15 -23.96
C LYS A 284 9.64 7.81 -23.32
N TYR A 285 8.74 7.25 -22.51
CA TYR A 285 8.95 6.01 -21.76
C TYR A 285 8.01 4.88 -22.16
N ALA A 286 7.25 5.06 -23.24
CA ALA A 286 6.33 4.04 -23.72
C ALA A 286 7.10 2.83 -24.25
N SER A 287 6.87 1.67 -23.63
CA SER A 287 7.38 0.39 -24.11
C SER A 287 6.48 -0.16 -25.23
N ASP A 288 6.99 -1.14 -26.00
CA ASP A 288 6.16 -1.90 -26.95
C ASP A 288 4.94 -2.54 -26.28
N GLN A 289 5.05 -2.89 -24.99
CA GLN A 289 3.96 -3.47 -24.21
C GLN A 289 2.87 -2.42 -23.94
N ILE A 290 3.24 -1.20 -23.53
CA ILE A 290 2.30 -0.07 -23.37
C ILE A 290 1.60 0.22 -24.69
N VAL A 291 2.33 0.26 -25.80
CA VAL A 291 1.73 0.52 -27.13
C VAL A 291 0.69 -0.53 -27.49
N ARG A 292 1.01 -1.83 -27.31
CA ARG A 292 0.06 -2.92 -27.57
C ARG A 292 -1.15 -2.87 -26.65
N MET A 293 -0.94 -2.56 -25.38
CA MET A 293 -2.04 -2.35 -24.43
C MET A 293 -2.94 -1.22 -24.93
N LEU A 294 -2.41 -0.03 -25.22
CA LEU A 294 -3.20 1.11 -25.69
C LEU A 294 -4.00 0.79 -26.96
N GLN A 295 -3.45 0.02 -27.89
CA GLN A 295 -4.20 -0.46 -29.06
C GLN A 295 -5.42 -1.30 -28.67
N GLY A 296 -5.28 -2.18 -27.68
CA GLY A 296 -6.40 -2.94 -27.12
C GLY A 296 -7.43 -2.04 -26.42
N PHE A 297 -6.97 -1.05 -25.65
CA PHE A 297 -7.83 -0.08 -24.97
C PHE A 297 -8.67 0.71 -25.97
N MET A 298 -8.03 1.20 -27.04
CA MET A 298 -8.67 1.97 -28.09
C MET A 298 -9.64 1.12 -28.91
N ALA A 299 -9.31 -0.15 -29.16
CA ALA A 299 -10.22 -1.08 -29.81
C ALA A 299 -11.49 -1.36 -28.97
N ALA A 300 -11.40 -1.21 -27.65
CA ALA A 300 -12.54 -1.31 -26.73
C ALA A 300 -13.34 0.01 -26.61
N GLY A 301 -12.94 1.07 -27.30
CA GLY A 301 -13.61 2.37 -27.31
C GLY A 301 -12.96 3.45 -26.46
N GLY A 302 -11.85 3.16 -25.78
CA GLY A 302 -11.09 4.15 -25.03
C GLY A 302 -10.22 5.06 -25.91
N THR A 303 -9.62 6.09 -25.31
CA THR A 303 -8.74 7.05 -25.98
C THR A 303 -7.36 7.07 -25.35
N ALA A 304 -6.31 6.82 -26.15
CA ALA A 304 -4.93 7.01 -25.70
C ALA A 304 -4.56 8.49 -25.73
N VAL A 305 -3.92 8.97 -24.66
CA VAL A 305 -3.48 10.34 -24.51
C VAL A 305 -1.97 10.39 -24.35
N SER A 306 -1.29 11.06 -25.27
CA SER A 306 0.17 11.16 -25.26
C SER A 306 0.62 12.44 -24.57
N TYR A 307 1.40 12.31 -23.51
CA TYR A 307 2.10 13.42 -22.86
C TYR A 307 3.52 13.54 -23.43
N GLY A 308 3.75 14.62 -24.17
CA GLY A 308 4.95 14.81 -24.99
C GLY A 308 4.61 14.72 -26.49
N ASP A 309 5.46 14.03 -27.25
CA ASP A 309 5.21 13.74 -28.67
C ASP A 309 4.14 12.64 -28.84
N ASN A 310 3.66 12.45 -30.07
CA ASN A 310 2.69 11.40 -30.41
C ASN A 310 3.35 10.01 -30.47
N LEU A 311 2.62 8.96 -30.12
CA LEU A 311 3.06 7.56 -30.24
C LEU A 311 2.93 6.99 -31.66
N GLY A 312 2.20 7.68 -32.54
CA GLY A 312 1.83 7.20 -33.87
C GLY A 312 0.63 6.26 -33.86
N LEU A 313 -0.20 6.29 -32.82
CA LEU A 313 -1.41 5.47 -32.71
C LEU A 313 -2.59 6.16 -33.41
N GLU A 314 -3.35 5.41 -34.21
CA GLU A 314 -4.52 5.95 -34.92
C GLU A 314 -5.64 6.30 -33.92
N GLY A 315 -5.97 7.59 -33.81
CA GLY A 315 -6.99 8.08 -32.89
C GLY A 315 -6.47 8.51 -31.51
N GLU A 316 -5.15 8.47 -31.27
CA GLU A 316 -4.59 9.11 -30.08
C GLU A 316 -4.75 10.63 -30.13
N ILE A 317 -4.81 11.25 -28.96
CA ILE A 317 -4.83 12.71 -28.84
C ILE A 317 -3.66 13.21 -28.00
N PRO A 318 -3.14 14.42 -28.27
CA PRO A 318 -2.12 15.03 -27.43
C PRO A 318 -2.73 15.47 -26.09
N PHE A 319 -1.95 15.43 -25.01
CA PHE A 319 -2.39 15.82 -23.67
C PHE A 319 -3.03 17.22 -23.60
N ASN A 320 -2.53 18.17 -24.38
CA ASN A 320 -3.10 19.53 -24.42
C ASN A 320 -4.54 19.57 -24.93
N GLN A 321 -4.97 18.60 -25.74
CA GLN A 321 -6.35 18.49 -26.19
C GLN A 321 -7.25 18.00 -25.05
N LEU A 322 -6.84 16.95 -24.31
CA LEU A 322 -7.56 16.46 -23.13
C LEU A 322 -7.80 17.59 -22.11
N VAL A 323 -6.80 18.43 -21.87
CA VAL A 323 -6.87 19.51 -20.87
C VAL A 323 -7.66 20.74 -21.36
N ALA A 324 -8.00 20.80 -22.66
CA ALA A 324 -8.77 21.89 -23.25
C ALA A 324 -10.29 21.64 -23.28
N GLU A 325 -10.69 20.37 -23.15
CA GLU A 325 -12.09 19.91 -23.06
C GLU A 325 -12.67 20.17 -21.66
#